data_AF-A0A962E2Q6-F1
#
_entry.id   AF-A0A962E2Q6-F1
#
_cell.length_a   1.000
_cell.length_b   1.000
_cell.length_c   1.000
_cell.angle_alpha   90.00
_cell.angle_beta   90.00
_cell.angle_gamma   90.00
#
_symmetry.space_group_name_H-M   'P 1'
#
loop_
_entity.id
_entity.type
_entity.pdbx_description
1 polymer ?
#
loop_
_entity_poly.entity_id
_entity_poly.type
_entity_poly.pdbx_seq_one_letter_code
_entity_poly.pdbx_strand_id
1 'polypeptide(L)'
;MAGIPTEFINQVLDRIDIIDVIAPRVSLKKAGKDYQALCPFHTENTPSFTVSQHKQFYHCFGCGKHGSAIRFLMDFEGMEFVDAVETLAQSAGLAIPKTSFQQNNKSKNLYELTSRANRFFSYHFKQS
;
A
#
# COMPACT_ATOMS: atom_id res chain seq x y z
N MET A 1 -16.65 3.58 7.86
CA MET A 1 -15.43 3.59 7.03
C MET A 1 -15.86 3.59 5.58
N ALA A 2 -15.61 4.66 4.84
CA ALA A 2 -15.89 4.69 3.41
C ALA A 2 -14.92 3.72 2.73
N GLY A 3 -15.41 2.52 2.41
CA GLY A 3 -14.62 1.46 1.80
C GLY A 3 -14.50 1.67 0.30
N ILE A 4 -13.34 1.33 -0.26
CA ILE A 4 -13.17 1.18 -1.70
C ILE A 4 -14.09 0.05 -2.17
N PRO A 5 -14.91 0.23 -3.22
CA PRO A 5 -15.78 -0.82 -3.72
C PRO A 5 -14.97 -2.08 -4.07
N THR A 6 -15.43 -3.26 -3.64
CA THR A 6 -14.77 -4.54 -3.93
C THR A 6 -14.57 -4.77 -5.42
N GLU A 7 -15.53 -4.33 -6.25
CA GLU A 7 -15.41 -4.39 -7.71
C GLU A 7 -14.23 -3.57 -8.23
N PHE A 8 -13.98 -2.39 -7.66
CA PHE A 8 -12.82 -1.58 -8.05
C PHE A 8 -11.51 -2.26 -7.65
N ILE A 9 -11.46 -2.85 -6.45
CA ILE A 9 -10.29 -3.61 -6.00
C ILE A 9 -9.98 -4.76 -6.98
N ASN A 10 -11.02 -5.50 -7.40
CA ASN A 10 -10.86 -6.58 -8.37
C ASN A 10 -10.39 -6.06 -9.74
N GLN A 11 -10.92 -4.94 -10.22
CA GLN A 11 -10.46 -4.31 -11.47
C GLN A 11 -8.99 -3.88 -11.41
N VAL A 12 -8.54 -3.38 -10.26
CA VAL A 12 -7.12 -3.05 -10.05
C VAL A 12 -6.28 -4.33 -10.09
N LEU A 13 -6.68 -5.38 -9.38
CA LEU A 13 -5.94 -6.65 -9.34
C LEU A 13 -5.90 -7.36 -10.70
N ASP A 14 -6.93 -7.22 -11.54
CA ASP A 14 -6.97 -7.82 -12.89
C ASP A 14 -5.99 -7.17 -13.87
N ARG A 15 -5.63 -5.91 -13.64
CA ARG A 15 -4.74 -5.15 -14.53
C ARG A 15 -3.27 -5.16 -14.14
N ILE A 16 -2.94 -5.75 -13.00
CA ILE A 16 -1.59 -5.69 -12.44
C ILE A 16 -1.00 -7.07 -12.40
N ASP A 17 0.26 -7.17 -12.79
CA ASP A 17 1.06 -8.35 -12.54
C ASP A 17 1.83 -8.19 -11.23
N ILE A 18 1.66 -9.14 -10.31
CA ILE A 18 2.40 -9.23 -9.06
C ILE A 18 3.92 -9.25 -9.28
N ILE A 19 4.39 -9.77 -10.43
CA ILE A 19 5.82 -9.74 -10.78
C ILE A 19 6.29 -8.31 -10.98
N ASP A 20 5.52 -7.47 -11.67
CA ASP A 20 5.88 -6.06 -11.90
C ASP A 20 5.89 -5.24 -10.60
N VAL A 21 5.10 -5.66 -9.60
CA VAL A 21 5.09 -5.03 -8.27
C VAL A 21 6.30 -5.46 -7.44
N ILE A 22 6.67 -6.75 -7.46
CA ILE A 22 7.68 -7.30 -6.56
C ILE A 22 9.09 -7.19 -7.15
N ALA A 23 9.28 -7.42 -8.45
CA ALA A 23 10.60 -7.47 -9.09
C ALA A 23 11.47 -6.20 -8.91
N PRO A 24 10.90 -4.98 -8.87
CA PRO A 24 11.68 -3.77 -8.59
C PRO A 24 12.23 -3.70 -7.15
N ARG A 25 11.66 -4.47 -6.22
CA ARG A 25 11.95 -4.42 -4.78
C ARG A 25 12.74 -5.63 -4.29
N VAL A 26 12.54 -6.77 -4.94
CA VAL A 26 13.14 -8.06 -4.58
C VAL A 26 13.71 -8.70 -5.84
N SER A 27 14.97 -9.12 -5.78
CA SER A 27 15.62 -9.81 -6.90
C SER A 27 15.04 -11.21 -7.11
N LEU A 28 14.08 -11.30 -8.03
CA LEU A 28 13.38 -12.53 -8.38
C LEU A 28 14.19 -13.36 -9.38
N LYS A 29 14.35 -14.65 -9.10
CA LYS A 29 14.92 -15.64 -10.02
C LYS A 29 13.85 -16.64 -10.46
N LYS A 30 13.77 -16.91 -11.77
CA LYS A 30 12.81 -17.87 -12.30
C LYS A 30 13.13 -19.31 -11.84
N ALA A 31 12.13 -20.01 -11.33
CA ALA A 31 12.21 -21.37 -10.82
C ALA A 31 11.00 -22.19 -11.33
N GLY A 32 11.16 -22.78 -12.52
CA GLY A 32 10.07 -23.48 -13.20
C GLY A 32 8.98 -22.51 -13.66
N LYS A 33 7.76 -22.67 -13.12
CA LYS A 33 6.59 -21.83 -13.43
C LYS A 33 6.47 -20.59 -12.54
N ASP A 34 7.17 -20.58 -11.41
CA ASP A 34 7.13 -19.53 -10.41
C ASP A 34 8.50 -18.82 -10.32
N TYR A 35 8.58 -17.83 -9.45
CA TYR A 35 9.79 -17.07 -9.15
C TYR A 35 10.17 -17.26 -7.69
N GLN A 36 11.47 -17.25 -7.40
CA GLN A 36 12.00 -17.41 -6.05
C GLN A 36 13.01 -16.30 -5.70
N ALA A 37 13.06 -15.95 -4.42
CA ALA A 37 14.02 -15.01 -3.85
C ALA A 37 14.26 -15.26 -2.36
N LEU A 38 15.20 -14.52 -1.78
CA LEU A 38 15.29 -14.35 -0.33
C LEU A 38 14.10 -13.52 0.15
N CYS A 39 13.53 -13.89 1.28
CA CYS A 39 12.38 -13.20 1.82
C CYS A 39 12.74 -11.78 2.30
N PRO A 40 11.99 -10.76 1.88
CA PRO A 40 12.19 -9.41 2.37
C PRO A 40 11.68 -9.18 3.80
N PHE A 41 10.93 -10.14 4.35
CA PHE A 41 10.21 -9.97 5.62
C PHE A 41 10.90 -10.63 6.81
N HIS A 42 11.94 -11.43 6.58
CA HIS A 42 12.76 -12.01 7.64
C HIS A 42 14.14 -12.37 7.09
N THR A 43 15.14 -12.41 7.97
CA THR A 43 16.51 -12.72 7.58
C THR A 43 16.69 -14.23 7.39
N GLU A 44 17.13 -14.64 6.20
CA GLU A 44 17.43 -16.03 5.86
C GLU A 44 18.57 -16.13 4.85
N ASN A 45 19.23 -17.29 4.76
CA ASN A 45 20.32 -17.55 3.81
C ASN A 45 19.88 -18.39 2.60
N THR A 46 18.71 -19.01 2.67
CA THR A 46 18.16 -19.87 1.63
C THR A 46 16.89 -19.24 1.06
N PRO A 47 16.68 -19.21 -0.27
CA PRO A 47 15.46 -18.66 -0.85
C PRO A 47 14.21 -19.41 -0.38
N SER A 48 13.34 -18.76 0.40
CA SER A 48 12.03 -19.33 0.78
C SER A 48 10.85 -18.51 0.27
N PHE A 49 11.10 -17.35 -0.34
CA PHE A 49 10.07 -16.48 -0.91
C PHE A 49 9.74 -16.91 -2.33
N THR A 50 8.49 -17.31 -2.57
CA THR A 50 8.00 -17.76 -3.88
C THR A 50 6.89 -16.84 -4.37
N VAL A 51 6.95 -16.43 -5.64
CA VAL A 51 5.93 -15.62 -6.31
C VAL A 51 5.40 -16.37 -7.51
N SER A 52 4.09 -16.56 -7.54
CA SER A 52 3.41 -17.20 -8.66
C SER A 52 2.72 -16.16 -9.53
N GLN A 53 3.25 -15.95 -10.72
CA GLN A 53 2.68 -15.02 -11.71
C GLN A 53 1.28 -15.48 -12.14
N HIS A 54 1.08 -16.78 -12.38
CA HIS A 54 -0.24 -17.30 -12.78
C HIS A 54 -1.29 -17.14 -11.68
N LYS A 55 -0.90 -17.34 -10.41
CA LYS A 55 -1.85 -17.23 -9.28
C LYS A 55 -1.95 -15.79 -8.74
N GLN A 56 -1.14 -14.86 -9.23
CA GLN A 56 -1.07 -13.48 -8.74
C GLN A 56 -0.89 -13.41 -7.21
N PHE A 57 0.01 -14.24 -6.68
CA PHE A 57 0.17 -14.48 -5.24
C PHE A 57 1.63 -14.76 -4.84
N TYR A 58 2.03 -14.31 -3.67
CA TYR A 58 3.32 -14.66 -3.05
C TYR A 58 3.14 -15.48 -1.77
N HIS A 59 4.14 -16.31 -1.46
CA HIS A 59 4.22 -17.03 -0.21
C HIS A 59 5.69 -17.22 0.20
N CYS A 60 6.01 -16.91 1.45
CA CYS A 60 7.27 -17.26 2.07
C CYS A 60 7.13 -18.53 2.90
N PHE A 61 7.85 -19.59 2.54
CA PHE A 61 7.83 -20.85 3.27
C PHE A 61 8.63 -20.82 4.58
N GLY A 62 9.50 -19.82 4.79
CA GLY A 62 10.25 -19.64 6.03
C GLY A 62 9.44 -18.95 7.13
N CYS A 63 8.81 -17.82 6.83
CA CYS A 63 8.08 -17.02 7.83
C CYS A 63 6.55 -17.03 7.68
N GLY A 64 6.01 -17.69 6.65
CA GLY A 64 4.57 -17.82 6.42
C GLY A 64 3.89 -16.56 5.88
N LYS A 65 4.61 -15.45 5.65
CA LYS A 65 4.02 -14.26 5.00
C LYS A 65 3.56 -14.57 3.59
N HIS A 66 2.34 -14.14 3.25
CA HIS A 66 1.71 -14.44 1.98
C HIS A 66 0.65 -13.40 1.63
N GLY A 67 0.30 -13.30 0.36
CA GLY A 67 -0.74 -12.38 -0.07
C GLY A 67 -0.69 -12.01 -1.56
N SER A 68 -1.57 -11.08 -1.93
CA SER A 68 -1.59 -10.44 -3.24
C SER A 68 -0.61 -9.26 -3.31
N ALA A 69 -0.53 -8.62 -4.47
CA ALA A 69 0.24 -7.38 -4.67
C ALA A 69 -0.08 -6.29 -3.64
N ILE A 70 -1.36 -6.10 -3.29
CA ILE A 70 -1.78 -5.11 -2.27
C ILE A 70 -1.14 -5.45 -0.93
N ARG A 71 -1.27 -6.72 -0.49
CA ARG A 71 -0.74 -7.16 0.80
C ARG A 71 0.77 -7.02 0.86
N PHE A 72 1.45 -7.30 -0.25
CA PHE A 72 2.89 -7.12 -0.35
C PHE A 72 3.28 -5.67 -0.09
N LEU A 73 2.65 -4.69 -0.76
CA LEU A 73 2.94 -3.27 -0.56
C LEU A 73 2.67 -2.82 0.87
N MET A 74 1.57 -3.28 1.46
CA MET A 74 1.26 -2.98 2.86
C MET A 74 2.35 -3.52 3.81
N ASP A 75 2.74 -4.78 3.65
CA ASP A 75 3.70 -5.43 4.54
C ASP A 75 5.15 -4.99 4.29
N PHE A 76 5.48 -4.60 3.05
CA PHE A 76 6.85 -4.25 2.63
C PHE A 76 7.14 -2.74 2.77
N GLU A 77 6.19 -1.89 2.41
CA GLU A 77 6.34 -0.43 2.47
C GLU A 77 5.63 0.21 3.67
N GLY A 78 4.88 -0.58 4.44
CA GLY A 78 4.08 -0.04 5.56
C GLY A 78 2.94 0.85 5.10
N MET A 79 2.46 0.67 3.86
CA MET A 79 1.35 1.42 3.31
C MET A 79 0.03 1.03 3.98
N GLU A 80 -0.84 2.03 4.19
CA GLU A 80 -2.23 1.77 4.50
C GLU A 80 -2.93 1.12 3.29
N PHE A 81 -3.99 0.35 3.55
CA PHE A 81 -4.70 -0.38 2.50
C PHE A 81 -5.14 0.53 1.34
N VAL A 82 -5.64 1.72 1.68
CA VAL A 82 -6.10 2.69 0.70
C VAL A 82 -4.94 3.13 -0.20
N ASP A 83 -3.84 3.61 0.38
CA ASP A 83 -2.66 4.08 -0.36
C ASP A 83 -2.07 2.99 -1.26
N ALA A 84 -2.05 1.73 -0.79
CA ALA A 84 -1.61 0.60 -1.59
C ALA A 84 -2.52 0.37 -2.81
N VAL A 85 -3.84 0.41 -2.64
CA VAL A 85 -4.79 0.31 -3.76
C VAL A 85 -4.64 1.51 -4.70
N GLU A 86 -4.39 2.73 -4.19
CA GLU A 86 -4.22 3.92 -5.03
C GLU A 86 -2.97 3.82 -5.90
N THR A 87 -1.85 3.40 -5.30
CA THR A 87 -0.56 3.19 -5.98
C THR A 87 -0.68 2.18 -7.11
N LEU A 88 -1.38 1.07 -6.83
CA LEU A 88 -1.66 0.04 -7.81
C LEU A 88 -2.59 0.55 -8.93
N ALA A 89 -3.68 1.24 -8.58
CA ALA A 89 -4.59 1.82 -9.56
C ALA A 89 -3.88 2.80 -10.51
N GLN A 90 -3.01 3.67 -9.98
CA GLN A 90 -2.20 4.58 -10.78
C GLN A 90 -1.27 3.83 -11.74
N SER A 91 -0.63 2.77 -11.27
CA SER A 91 0.24 1.92 -12.10
C SER A 91 -0.55 1.22 -13.23
N ALA A 92 -1.82 0.90 -12.97
CA ALA A 92 -2.75 0.32 -13.96
C ALA A 92 -3.48 1.35 -14.85
N GLY A 93 -3.16 2.64 -14.72
CA GLY A 93 -3.85 3.73 -15.43
C GLY A 93 -5.33 3.88 -15.06
N LEU A 94 -5.74 3.39 -13.89
CA LEU A 94 -7.11 3.47 -13.38
C LEU A 94 -7.28 4.72 -12.51
N ALA A 95 -8.24 5.57 -12.88
CA ALA A 95 -8.65 6.67 -12.05
C ALA A 95 -9.55 6.17 -10.92
N ILE A 96 -9.19 6.52 -9.69
CA ILE A 96 -9.92 6.14 -8.50
C ILE A 96 -11.20 6.99 -8.41
N PRO A 97 -12.38 6.38 -8.19
CA PRO A 97 -13.63 7.13 -8.06
C PRO A 97 -13.54 8.17 -6.93
N LYS A 98 -13.65 9.45 -7.27
CA LYS A 98 -13.51 10.59 -6.34
C LYS A 98 -14.51 10.57 -5.16
N THR A 99 -15.60 9.83 -5.30
CA THR A 99 -16.70 9.76 -4.33
C THR A 99 -16.34 9.03 -3.03
N SER A 100 -15.32 8.16 -3.03
CA SER A 100 -14.93 7.38 -1.83
C SER A 100 -13.94 8.11 -0.90
N PHE A 101 -13.32 9.21 -1.35
CA PHE A 101 -12.08 9.74 -0.74
C PHE A 101 -12.22 11.11 -0.07
N GLN A 102 -13.39 11.74 -0.14
CA GLN A 102 -13.55 13.12 0.37
C GLN A 102 -13.45 13.28 1.90
N GLN A 103 -13.13 12.25 2.69
CA GLN A 103 -12.99 12.42 4.15
C GLN A 103 -11.55 12.69 4.67
N ASN A 104 -10.48 12.43 3.92
CA ASN A 104 -9.12 12.63 4.44
C ASN A 104 -8.51 14.03 4.23
N ASN A 105 -9.23 14.96 3.60
CA ASN A 105 -8.84 16.38 3.57
C ASN A 105 -9.40 17.21 4.74
N LYS A 106 -10.13 16.60 5.70
CA LYS A 106 -10.65 17.31 6.88
C LYS A 106 -9.56 17.65 7.91
N SER A 107 -8.48 16.87 7.95
CA SER A 107 -7.38 17.04 8.91
C SER A 107 -6.52 18.29 8.61
N LYS A 108 -6.32 18.66 7.34
CA LYS A 108 -5.65 19.92 6.98
C LYS A 108 -6.45 21.17 7.39
N ASN A 109 -7.79 21.11 7.30
CA ASN A 109 -8.65 22.22 7.69
C ASN A 109 -8.78 22.35 9.23
N LEU A 110 -8.81 21.24 9.96
CA LEU A 110 -8.87 21.22 11.43
C LEU A 110 -7.67 21.89 12.10
N TYR A 111 -6.45 21.67 11.58
CA TYR A 111 -5.25 22.33 12.08
C TYR A 111 -5.26 23.84 11.77
N GLU A 112 -5.81 24.25 10.61
CA GLU A 112 -5.94 25.67 10.26
C GLU A 112 -6.96 26.40 11.17
N LEU A 113 -8.07 25.75 11.50
CA LEU A 113 -9.08 26.31 12.40
C LEU A 113 -8.56 26.43 13.85
N THR A 114 -7.88 25.40 14.37
CA THR A 114 -7.31 25.45 15.74
C THR A 114 -6.13 26.41 15.85
N SER A 115 -5.29 26.53 14.81
CA SER A 115 -4.18 27.49 14.80
C SER A 115 -4.63 28.96 14.77
N ARG A 116 -5.78 29.27 14.16
CA ARG A 116 -6.40 30.60 14.26
C ARG A 116 -6.85 30.94 15.68
N ALA A 117 -7.46 29.98 16.39
CA ALA A 117 -7.85 30.17 17.79
C ALA A 117 -6.62 30.35 18.70
N ASN A 118 -5.54 29.58 18.50
CA ASN A 118 -4.33 29.67 19.30
C ASN A 118 -3.60 31.02 19.13
N ARG A 119 -3.62 31.62 17.93
CA ARG A 119 -3.05 32.95 17.70
C ARG A 119 -3.75 34.03 18.53
N PHE A 120 -5.07 33.98 18.66
CA PHE A 120 -5.82 34.95 19.46
C PHE A 120 -5.43 34.89 20.95
N PHE A 121 -5.36 33.69 21.53
CA PHE A 121 -4.96 33.52 22.93
C PHE A 121 -3.50 33.92 23.18
N SER A 122 -2.59 33.59 22.26
CA SER A 122 -1.17 33.97 22.40
C SER A 122 -0.90 35.48 22.37
N TYR A 123 -1.80 36.27 21.78
CA TYR A 123 -1.67 37.72 21.70
C TYR A 123 -2.18 38.44 22.97
N HIS A 124 -3.20 37.88 23.63
CA HIS A 124 -3.78 38.47 24.84
C HIS A 124 -3.01 38.13 26.14
N PHE A 125 -2.24 37.04 26.18
CA PHE A 125 -1.47 36.65 27.37
C PHE A 125 -0.04 37.21 27.45
N LYS A 126 0.40 38.04 26.48
CA LYS A 126 1.72 38.70 26.49
C LYS A 126 1.70 40.16 27.01
N GLN A 127 0.57 40.66 27.50
CA GLN A 127 0.40 42.02 28.03
C GLN A 127 -0.07 42.04 29.51
N SER A 128 0.25 41.01 30.30
CA SER A 128 0.12 41.07 31.77
C SER A 128 1.41 40.59 32.42
#